data_AF-A0A256YAK1-F1
#
_entry.id   AF-A0A256YAK1-F1
#
_cell.length_a   1.000
_cell.length_b   1.000
_cell.length_c   1.000
_cell.angle_alpha   90.00
_cell.angle_beta   90.00
_cell.angle_gamma   90.00
#
_symmetry.space_group_name_H-M   'P 1'
#
loop_
_entity.id
_entity.type
_entity.pdbx_description
1 polymer ?
#
loop_
_entity_poly.entity_id
_entity_poly.type
_entity_poly.pdbx_seq_one_letter_code
_entity_poly.pdbx_strand_id
1 'polypeptide(L)' 'MKDMIKILIGLLMLVIPLYLIFPGSCMYSWGVAALNLLKGGIVILIFAVGIITIVIGINDLKENHNSN' A
#
# COMPACT_ATOMS: atom_id res chain seq x y z
N MET A 1 -28.99 -15.57 -7.54
CA MET A 1 -28.67 -15.72 -6.10
C MET A 1 -27.18 -15.59 -5.78
N LYS A 2 -26.28 -16.31 -6.46
CA LYS A 2 -24.83 -16.28 -6.16
C LYS A 2 -24.17 -14.91 -6.36
N ASP A 3 -24.60 -14.15 -7.36
CA ASP A 3 -23.98 -12.83 -7.67
C ASP A 3 -24.38 -11.74 -6.66
N MET A 4 -25.58 -11.84 -6.10
CA MET A 4 -26.05 -10.93 -5.05
C MET A 4 -25.28 -11.11 -3.73
N ILE A 5 -24.90 -12.36 -3.41
CA ILE A 5 -24.07 -12.69 -2.25
C ILE A 5 -22.65 -12.14 -2.43
N LYS A 6 -22.07 -12.23 -3.63
CA LYS A 6 -20.74 -11.66 -3.93
C LYS A 6 -20.73 -10.14 -3.76
N ILE A 7 -21.77 -9.46 -4.27
CA ILE A 7 -21.92 -8.02 -4.11
C ILE A 7 -22.09 -7.65 -2.63
N LEU A 8 -22.92 -8.38 -1.89
CA LEU A 8 -23.13 -8.15 -0.46
C LEU A 8 -21.84 -8.35 0.36
N ILE A 9 -21.07 -9.39 0.05
CA ILE A 9 -19.77 -9.65 0.69
C ILE A 9 -18.77 -8.55 0.37
N GLY A 10 -18.67 -8.12 -0.90
CA GLY A 10 -17.81 -7.01 -1.30
C GLY A 10 -18.19 -5.70 -0.59
N LEU A 11 -19.49 -5.45 -0.46
CA LEU A 11 -20.02 -4.28 0.26
C LEU A 11 -19.69 -4.37 1.75
N LEU A 12 -19.87 -5.53 2.39
CA LEU A 12 -19.47 -5.74 3.79
C LEU A 12 -17.97 -5.50 3.99
N MET A 13 -17.14 -5.99 3.07
CA MET A 13 -15.69 -5.82 3.08
C MET A 13 -15.25 -4.36 2.98
N LEU A 14 -16.06 -3.48 2.39
CA LEU A 14 -15.81 -2.05 2.34
C LEU A 14 -16.35 -1.32 3.58
N VAL A 15 -17.58 -1.64 3.99
CA VAL A 15 -18.29 -0.90 5.06
C VAL A 15 -17.71 -1.17 6.44
N ILE A 16 -17.30 -2.41 6.73
CA ILE A 16 -16.72 -2.79 8.03
C ILE A 16 -15.44 -2.00 8.35
N PRO A 17 -14.40 -1.97 7.50
CA PRO A 17 -13.20 -1.19 7.80
C PRO A 17 -13.48 0.31 7.86
N LEU A 18 -14.41 0.83 7.05
CA LEU A 18 -14.87 2.23 7.13
C LEU A 18 -15.51 2.56 8.49
N TYR A 19 -16.29 1.63 9.07
CA TYR A 19 -16.87 1.79 10.40
C TYR A 19 -15.82 1.68 11.51
N LEU A 20 -14.85 0.77 11.38
CA LEU A 20 -13.75 0.62 12.34
C LEU A 20 -12.83 1.84 12.42
N ILE A 21 -12.73 2.66 11.37
CA ILE A 21 -11.93 3.89 11.38
C ILE A 21 -12.75 5.12 11.79
N PHE A 22 -14.04 4.97 12.10
CA PHE A 22 -14.89 6.08 12.52
C PHE A 22 -14.62 6.42 14.01
N PRO A 23 -14.41 7.70 14.36
CA PRO A 23 -14.13 8.11 15.74
C PRO A 23 -15.33 7.79 16.64
N GLY A 24 -15.08 7.09 17.75
CA GLY A 24 -16.11 6.61 18.68
C GLY A 24 -16.43 5.11 18.61
N SER A 25 -15.81 4.37 17.69
CA SER A 25 -15.90 2.91 17.65
C SER A 25 -14.87 2.25 18.59
N CYS A 26 -15.24 1.11 19.19
CA CYS A 26 -14.38 0.37 20.13
C CYS A 26 -13.03 -0.04 19.53
N MET A 27 -12.98 -0.27 18.21
CA MET A 27 -11.78 -0.66 17.47
C MET A 27 -11.12 0.48 16.69
N TYR A 28 -11.50 1.74 16.95
CA TYR A 28 -10.93 2.93 16.30
C TYR A 28 -9.40 2.95 16.32
N SER A 29 -8.80 2.61 17.46
CA SER A 29 -7.34 2.54 17.62
C SER A 29 -6.69 1.54 16.65
N TRP A 30 -7.29 0.36 16.47
CA TRP A 30 -6.76 -0.66 15.57
C TRP A 30 -6.93 -0.28 14.10
N GLY A 31 -8.08 0.28 13.72
CA GLY A 31 -8.31 0.79 12.37
C GLY A 31 -7.31 1.89 11.99
N VAL A 32 -7.06 2.83 12.89
CA VAL A 32 -6.05 3.90 12.69
C VAL A 32 -4.63 3.31 12.65
N ALA A 33 -4.30 2.35 13.51
CA ALA A 33 -3.00 1.69 13.48
C ALA A 33 -2.75 0.93 12.16
N ALA A 34 -3.75 0.22 11.64
CA ALA A 34 -3.68 -0.47 10.36
C ALA A 34 -3.51 0.53 9.19
N LEU A 35 -4.23 1.65 9.21
CA LEU A 35 -4.05 2.74 8.23
C LEU A 35 -2.65 3.36 8.30
N ASN A 36 -2.12 3.58 9.50
CA ASN A 36 -0.77 4.11 9.68
C ASN A 36 0.30 3.11 9.22
N LEU A 37 0.10 1.81 9.45
CA LEU A 37 0.98 0.75 8.95
C LEU A 37 0.94 0.69 7.42
N LEU A 38 -0.24 0.81 6.80
CA LEU A 38 -0.38 0.87 5.34
C LEU A 38 0.34 2.10 4.76
N LYS A 39 0.15 3.28 5.37
CA LYS A 39 0.87 4.51 4.98
C LYS A 39 2.38 4.32 5.10
N GLY A 40 2.87 3.76 6.21
CA GLY A 40 4.28 3.45 6.40
C GLY A 40 4.81 2.45 5.37
N GLY A 41 4.04 1.41 5.06
CA GLY A 41 4.37 0.41 4.05
C GLY A 41 4.52 1.00 2.64
N ILE A 42 3.62 1.91 2.25
CA ILE A 42 3.69 2.61 0.97
C ILE A 42 4.98 3.45 0.88
N VAL A 43 5.34 4.17 1.95
CA VAL A 43 6.57 4.97 1.98
C VAL A 43 7.81 4.08 1.81
N ILE A 44 7.87 2.94 2.49
CA ILE A 44 8.97 1.98 2.35
C ILE A 44 9.06 1.45 0.91
N LEU A 45 7.93 1.13 0.27
CA LEU A 45 7.91 0.68 -1.13
C LEU A 45 8.45 1.75 -2.08
N ILE A 46 8.05 3.01 -1.92
CA ILE A 46 8.55 4.13 -2.73
C ILE A 46 10.07 4.27 -2.53
N PHE A 47 10.54 4.16 -1.29
CA PHE A 47 11.98 4.26 -0.99
C PHE A 47 12.78 3.13 -1.63
N ALA A 48 12.28 1.89 -1.55
CA ALA A 48 12.90 0.72 -2.18
C ALA A 48 12.98 0.87 -3.70
N VAL A 49 11.89 1.30 -4.35
CA VAL A 49 11.87 1.56 -5.79
C VAL A 49 12.88 2.65 -6.15
N GLY A 50 12.93 3.75 -5.40
CA GLY A 50 13.89 4.83 -5.63
C GLY A 50 15.34 4.37 -5.58
N ILE A 51 15.71 3.55 -4.59
CA ILE A 51 17.06 2.96 -4.49
C ILE A 51 17.37 2.10 -5.71
N ILE A 52 16.44 1.22 -6.11
CA ILE A 52 16.62 0.33 -7.27
C ILE A 52 16.86 1.17 -8.54
N THR A 53 16.05 2.22 -8.76
CA THR A 53 16.20 3.11 -9.91
C THR A 53 17.57 3.82 -9.91
N ILE A 54 18.06 4.28 -8.75
CA ILE A 54 19.39 4.90 -8.65
C ILE A 54 20.48 3.89 -9.02
N VAL A 55 20.41 2.66 -8.50
CA VAL A 55 21.40 1.61 -8.80
C VAL A 55 21.43 1.29 -10.28
N ILE A 56 20.26 1.15 -10.91
CA ILE A 56 20.15 0.93 -12.37
C ILE A 56 20.78 2.09 -13.13
N GLY A 57 20.44 3.34 -12.79
CA GLY A 57 21.00 4.52 -13.44
C GLY A 57 22.52 4.62 -13.32
N ILE A 58 23.09 4.28 -12.15
CA ILE A 58 24.54 4.24 -11.97
C ILE A 58 25.18 3.15 -12.84
N ASN A 59 24.56 1.97 -12.92
CA ASN A 59 25.06 0.89 -13.77
C ASN A 59 25.05 1.28 -15.25
N ASP A 60 23.97 1.90 -15.73
CA ASP A 60 23.86 2.37 -17.12
C ASP A 60 24.94 3.42 -17.45
N LEU A 61 25.19 4.37 -16.54
CA LEU A 61 26.26 5.37 -16.70
C LEU A 61 27.65 4.73 -16.74
N LYS A 62 27.89 3.72 -15.89
CA LYS A 62 29.16 3.00 -15.84
C LYS A 62 29.40 2.15 -17.09
N GLU A 63 28.35 1.52 -17.63
CA GLU A 63 28.43 0.71 -18.84
C GLU A 63 28.75 1.57 -20.07
N ASN A 64 28.09 2.72 -20.22
CA ASN A 64 28.36 3.66 -21.31
C ASN A 64 29.80 4.23 -21.26
N HIS A 65 30.34 4.50 -20.07
CA HIS A 65 31.73 4.97 -19.94
C HIS A 65 32.78 3.92 -20.34
N ASN A 66 32.53 2.63 -20.11
CA ASN A 66 33.47 1.55 -20.44
C ASN A 66 33.39 1.05 -21.90
N SER A 67 32.42 1.55 -22.68
CA SER A 67 32.22 1.18 -24.08
C SER A 67 32.89 2.14 -25.08
N ASN A 68 33.53 3.22 -24.61
CA ASN A 68 34.33 4.17 -25.41
C ASN A 68 35.82 3.98 -25.13
#